data_AF-X1QQR8-F1
#
_entry.id   AF-X1QQR8-F1
#
_cell.length_a   1.000
_cell.length_b   1.000
_cell.length_c   1.000
_cell.angle_alpha   90.00
_cell.angle_beta   90.00
_cell.angle_gamma   90.00
#
_symmetry.space_group_name_H-M   'P 1'
#
loop_
_entity.id
_entity.type
_entity.pdbx_description
1 polymer ?
#
loop_
_entity_poly.entity_id
_entity_poly.type
_entity_poly.pdbx_seq_one_letter_code
_entity_poly.pdbx_strand_id
1 'polypeptide(L)'
;IIVTLFPFLLLNIRTAQRLRRFHEQLPDTLQLIGGSLKAGYSFNQAISMVVEETKPPISDEFKRVLSEIRMGLSDREIESLRFFRFEVKEE
;
A
#
# COMPACT_ATOMS: atom_id res chain seq x y z
N ILE A 1 33.87 -15.70 -3.38
CA ILE A 1 32.68 -16.52 -3.05
C ILE A 1 32.07 -16.09 -1.71
N ILE A 2 32.77 -16.22 -0.58
CA ILE A 2 32.24 -15.83 0.75
C ILE A 2 31.86 -14.32 0.81
N VAL A 3 32.74 -13.44 0.32
CA VAL A 3 32.49 -11.97 0.28
C VAL A 3 31.28 -11.61 -0.59
N THR A 4 31.03 -12.37 -1.67
CA THR A 4 29.90 -12.13 -2.59
C THR A 4 28.57 -12.68 -2.04
N LEU A 5 28.61 -13.81 -1.31
CA LEU A 5 27.43 -14.43 -0.71
C LEU A 5 26.97 -13.72 0.57
N PHE A 6 27.89 -13.10 1.29
CA PHE A 6 27.61 -12.38 2.54
C PHE A 6 26.54 -11.27 2.42
N PRO A 7 26.60 -10.33 1.46
CA PRO A 7 25.54 -9.31 1.30
C PRO A 7 24.19 -9.93 0.91
N PHE A 8 24.19 -10.98 0.08
CA PHE A 8 22.96 -11.70 -0.28
C PHE A 8 22.29 -12.33 0.95
N LEU A 9 23.08 -12.97 1.83
CA LEU A 9 22.53 -13.57 3.05
C LEU A 9 21.94 -12.50 3.99
N LEU A 10 22.65 -11.38 4.18
CA LEU A 10 22.16 -10.27 5.00
C LEU A 10 20.88 -9.64 4.46
N LEU A 11 20.76 -9.51 3.14
CA LEU A 11 19.53 -9.02 2.49
C LEU A 11 18.37 -9.98 2.72
N ASN A 12 18.57 -11.28 2.52
CA ASN A 12 17.54 -12.30 2.75
C ASN A 12 17.05 -12.31 4.20
N ILE A 13 17.98 -12.24 5.17
CA ILE A 13 17.63 -12.16 6.60
C ILE A 13 16.82 -10.90 6.88
N ARG A 14 17.22 -9.74 6.36
CA ARG A 14 16.49 -8.48 6.56
C ARG A 14 15.09 -8.50 5.95
N THR A 15 14.94 -9.07 4.75
CA THR A 15 13.65 -9.26 4.10
C THR A 15 12.76 -10.20 4.92
N ALA A 16 13.30 -11.34 5.37
CA ALA A 16 12.56 -12.29 6.21
C ALA A 16 12.12 -11.66 7.55
N GLN A 17 13.00 -10.87 8.18
CA GLN A 17 12.65 -10.14 9.40
C GLN A 17 11.57 -9.07 9.18
N ARG A 18 11.59 -8.38 8.04
CA ARG A 18 10.55 -7.40 7.68
C ARG A 18 9.22 -8.10 7.43
N LEU A 19 9.21 -9.21 6.69
CA LEU A 19 8.00 -10.00 6.43
C LEU A 19 7.41 -10.57 7.72
N ARG A 20 8.25 -11.09 8.61
CA ARG A 20 7.82 -11.57 9.91
C ARG A 20 7.16 -10.47 10.74
N ARG A 21 7.79 -9.30 10.84
CA ARG A 21 7.23 -8.13 11.52
C ARG A 21 5.91 -7.67 10.90
N PHE A 22 5.78 -7.75 9.58
CA PHE A 22 4.52 -7.45 8.90
C PHE A 22 3.41 -8.42 9.34
N HIS A 23 3.66 -9.73 9.34
CA HIS A 23 2.68 -10.71 9.80
C HIS A 23 2.29 -10.54 11.26
N GLU A 24 3.25 -10.22 12.13
CA GLU A 24 2.99 -9.97 13.55
C GLU A 24 2.09 -8.73 13.78
N GLN A 25 2.14 -7.73 12.90
CA GLN A 25 1.32 -6.51 12.99
C GLN A 25 -0.06 -6.63 12.31
N LEU A 26 -0.30 -7.67 11.50
CA LEU A 26 -1.57 -7.84 10.78
C LEU A 26 -2.80 -7.92 11.69
N PRO A 27 -2.80 -8.69 12.81
CA PRO A 27 -3.98 -8.80 13.66
C PRO A 27 -4.44 -7.45 14.24
N ASP A 28 -3.49 -6.64 14.71
CA ASP A 28 -3.78 -5.31 15.27
C ASP A 28 -4.28 -4.35 14.19
N THR A 29 -3.68 -4.44 12.99
CA THR A 29 -4.10 -3.64 11.83
C THR A 29 -5.53 -3.97 11.41
N LEU A 30 -5.88 -5.25 11.35
CA LEU A 30 -7.24 -5.70 11.02
C LEU A 30 -8.24 -5.31 12.12
N GLN A 31 -7.83 -5.31 13.38
CA GLN A 31 -8.66 -4.79 14.48
C GLN A 31 -8.91 -3.29 14.33
N LEU A 32 -7.89 -2.51 13.97
CA LEU A 32 -8.04 -1.08 13.75
C LEU A 32 -8.98 -0.78 12.58
N ILE A 33 -8.82 -1.50 11.45
CA ILE A 33 -9.75 -1.38 10.31
C ILE A 33 -11.16 -1.80 10.72
N GLY A 34 -11.32 -2.96 11.36
CA GLY A 34 -12.61 -3.47 11.78
C GLY A 34 -13.31 -2.56 12.79
N GLY A 35 -12.57 -2.01 13.75
CA GLY A 35 -13.05 -1.03 14.72
C GLY A 35 -13.48 0.27 14.05
N SER A 36 -12.69 0.74 13.09
CA SER A 36 -12.99 1.94 12.30
C SER A 36 -14.28 1.77 11.49
N LEU A 37 -14.42 0.65 10.80
CA LEU A 37 -15.62 0.35 10.00
C LEU A 37 -16.86 0.22 10.89
N LYS A 38 -16.76 -0.45 12.05
CA LYS A 38 -17.85 -0.57 13.02
C LYS A 38 -18.25 0.79 13.62
N ALA A 39 -17.29 1.69 13.78
CA ALA A 39 -17.55 3.06 14.25
C ALA A 39 -18.19 3.96 13.17
N GLY A 40 -18.37 3.46 11.95
CA GLY A 40 -19.03 4.17 10.85
C GLY A 40 -18.07 4.95 9.95
N TYR A 41 -16.76 4.79 10.09
CA TYR A 41 -15.79 5.37 9.16
C TYR A 41 -15.86 4.68 7.79
N SER A 42 -15.60 5.45 6.74
CA SER A 42 -15.44 4.88 5.39
C SER A 42 -14.17 4.03 5.29
N PHE A 43 -14.14 3.10 4.34
CA PHE A 43 -12.96 2.26 4.11
C PHE A 43 -11.68 3.09 3.86
N ASN A 44 -11.77 4.17 3.09
CA ASN A 44 -10.63 5.06 2.82
C ASN A 44 -10.09 5.74 4.09
N GLN A 45 -11.00 6.13 5.01
CA GLN A 45 -10.62 6.67 6.31
C GLN A 45 -9.99 5.59 7.20
N ALA A 46 -10.55 4.38 7.21
CA ALA A 46 -9.99 3.25 7.95
C ALA A 46 -8.55 2.95 7.51
N ILE A 47 -8.29 2.91 6.20
CA ILE A 47 -6.93 2.73 5.66
C ILE A 47 -6.02 3.92 6.00
N SER A 48 -6.54 5.16 5.95
CA SER A 48 -5.75 6.33 6.34
C SER A 48 -5.33 6.29 7.81
N MET A 49 -6.24 5.86 8.71
CA MET A 49 -5.91 5.67 10.13
C MET A 49 -4.86 4.57 10.34
N VAL A 50 -4.89 3.47 9.58
CA VAL A 50 -3.81 2.47 9.64
C VAL A 50 -2.45 3.08 9.32
N VAL A 51 -2.38 3.93 8.29
CA VAL A 51 -1.11 4.58 7.90
C VAL A 51 -0.57 5.49 8.99
N GLU A 52 -1.46 6.16 9.74
CA GLU A 52 -1.11 7.10 10.80
C GLU A 52 -0.79 6.42 12.14
N GLU A 53 -1.52 5.35 12.50
CA GLU A 53 -1.47 4.72 13.82
C GLU A 53 -0.51 3.52 13.89
N THR A 54 -0.09 2.96 12.75
CA THR A 54 0.83 1.81 12.72
C THR A 54 2.27 2.22 12.45
N LYS A 55 3.20 1.33 12.80
CA LYS A 55 4.64 1.49 12.52
C LYS A 55 5.03 0.71 11.26
N PRO A 56 6.20 1.00 10.66
CA PRO A 56 6.75 0.15 9.61
C PRO A 56 6.89 -1.31 10.08
N PRO A 57 6.64 -2.31 9.22
CA PRO A 57 6.41 -2.21 7.77
C PRO A 57 4.97 -1.93 7.33
N ILE A 58 3.94 -2.07 8.17
CA ILE A 58 2.55 -1.92 7.73
C ILE A 58 2.23 -0.52 7.25
N SER A 59 2.68 0.52 7.97
CA SER A 59 2.46 1.92 7.58
C SER A 59 2.93 2.21 6.16
N ASP A 60 4.08 1.66 5.76
CA ASP A 60 4.69 1.90 4.45
C ASP A 60 3.91 1.22 3.32
N GLU A 61 3.48 -0.02 3.54
CA GLU A 61 2.70 -0.77 2.55
C GLU A 61 1.29 -0.18 2.41
N PHE A 62 0.62 0.14 3.52
CA PHE A 62 -0.71 0.75 3.49
C PHE A 62 -0.70 2.18 2.97
N LYS A 63 0.42 2.91 3.08
CA LYS A 63 0.60 4.22 2.42
C LYS A 63 0.61 4.08 0.89
N ARG A 64 1.22 3.02 0.36
CA ARG A 64 1.15 2.69 -1.08
C ARG A 64 -0.26 2.37 -1.50
N VAL A 65 -0.96 1.50 -0.75
CA VAL A 65 -2.37 1.17 -1.00
C VAL A 65 -3.24 2.42 -0.97
N LEU A 66 -3.07 3.31 0.00
CA LEU A 66 -3.81 4.57 0.08
C LEU A 66 -3.52 5.47 -1.12
N SER A 67 -2.27 5.51 -1.57
CA SER A 67 -1.90 6.23 -2.78
C SER A 67 -2.56 5.63 -4.02
N GLU A 68 -2.57 4.30 -4.16
CA GLU A 68 -3.23 3.59 -5.27
C GLU A 68 -4.75 3.82 -5.27
N ILE A 69 -5.40 3.77 -4.11
CA ILE A 69 -6.83 4.08 -3.98
C ILE A 69 -7.13 5.52 -4.44
N ARG A 70 -6.27 6.49 -4.06
CA ARG A 70 -6.39 7.88 -4.49
C ARG A 70 -6.09 8.02 -5.99
N MET A 71 -5.14 7.25 -6.51
CA MET A 71 -4.73 7.25 -7.92
C MET A 71 -5.75 6.54 -8.83
N GLY A 72 -6.54 5.58 -8.34
CA GLY A 72 -7.67 5.01 -9.08
C GLY A 72 -8.78 6.03 -9.39
N LEU A 73 -8.79 7.19 -8.72
CA LEU A 73 -9.57 8.36 -9.15
C LEU A 73 -8.87 9.14 -10.29
N SER A 74 -7.54 9.16 -10.34
CA SER A 74 -6.74 9.78 -11.42
C SER A 74 -6.61 8.92 -12.68
N ASP A 75 -6.75 7.59 -12.58
CA ASP A 75 -6.83 6.73 -13.76
C ASP A 75 -8.07 7.05 -14.61
N ARG A 76 -9.18 7.52 -13.99
CA ARG A 76 -10.30 8.09 -14.75
C ARG A 76 -9.94 9.39 -15.49
N GLU A 77 -8.99 10.17 -14.97
CA GLU A 77 -8.45 11.35 -15.65
C GLU A 77 -7.48 10.95 -16.77
N ILE A 78 -6.67 9.90 -16.58
CA ILE A 78 -5.78 9.37 -17.63
C ILE A 78 -6.59 8.68 -18.74
N GLU A 79 -7.67 7.99 -18.39
CA GLU A 79 -8.59 7.36 -19.32
C GLU A 79 -9.40 8.41 -20.09
N SER A 80 -9.85 9.50 -19.45
CA SER A 80 -10.47 10.62 -20.16
C SER A 80 -9.50 11.36 -21.09
N LEU A 81 -8.23 11.52 -20.69
CA LEU A 81 -7.18 12.07 -21.56
C LEU A 81 -6.79 11.14 -22.72
N ARG A 82 -6.89 9.82 -22.53
CA ARG A 82 -6.75 8.86 -23.65
C ARG A 82 -7.98 8.92 -24.55
N PHE A 83 -9.18 8.95 -24.00
CA PHE A 83 -10.44 9.03 -24.74
C PHE A 83 -10.51 10.30 -25.61
N PHE A 84 -10.15 11.47 -25.05
CA PHE A 84 -10.08 12.73 -25.80
C PHE A 84 -9.03 12.71 -26.92
N ARG A 85 -7.96 11.91 -26.76
CA ARG A 85 -6.93 11.71 -27.79
C ARG A 85 -7.36 10.72 -28.89
N PHE A 86 -8.39 9.90 -28.65
CA PHE A 86 -8.95 9.01 -29.67
C PHE A 86 -10.00 9.70 -30.55
N GLU A 87 -10.83 10.60 -30.01
CA GLU A 87 -11.85 11.33 -30.79
C GLU A 87 -11.22 12.31 -31.81
N VAL A 88 -10.10 12.96 -31.48
CA VAL A 88 -9.46 13.98 -32.32
C VAL A 88 -8.69 13.37 -33.52
N LYS A 89 -8.65 12.04 -33.65
CA LYS A 89 -7.90 11.37 -34.73
C LYS A 89 -8.77 10.88 -35.90
N GLU A 90 -10.08 11.14 -35.86
CA GLU A 90 -11.05 10.76 -36.91
C GLU A 90 -11.67 11.98 -37.65
N GLU A 91 -10.93 13.09 -37.77
CA GLU A 91 -11.17 14.17 -38.75
C GLU A 91 -9.85 14.55 -39.44
#